data_AF-A0A259JN36-F1
#
_entry.id   AF-A0A259JN36-F1
#
_cell.length_a   1.000
_cell.length_b   1.000
_cell.length_c   1.000
_cell.angle_alpha   90.00
_cell.angle_beta   90.00
_cell.angle_gamma   90.00
#
_symmetry.space_group_name_H-M   'P 1'
#
loop_
_entity.id
_entity.type
_entity.pdbx_description
1 polymer ?
#
loop_
_entity_poly.entity_id
_entity_poly.type
_entity_poly.pdbx_seq_one_letter_code
_entity_poly.pdbx_strand_id
1 'polypeptide(L)'
;ETILFYAALSAQGNSTAILAGAASALAALAVIAWAMLRYSRELPIAKFFVYSSWLMAILTVVLAGKGVGALQEAGVVGIASLPSVPRLELVGLFPTVQSIAAQLLAILVLVVGFGWNRHKATKI
;
A
#
# COMPACT_ATOMS: atom_id res chain seq x y z
N GLU A 1 -28.13 -10.04 -14.69
CA GLU A 1 -28.58 -9.00 -13.73
C GLU A 1 -28.54 -7.57 -14.30
N THR A 2 -27.39 -6.89 -14.40
CA THR A 2 -27.35 -5.43 -14.69
C THR A 2 -27.94 -5.02 -16.05
N ILE A 3 -27.71 -5.82 -17.10
CA ILE A 3 -28.28 -5.56 -18.44
C ILE A 3 -29.79 -5.80 -18.45
N LEU A 4 -30.27 -6.82 -17.73
CA LEU A 4 -31.70 -7.12 -17.60
C LEU A 4 -32.42 -6.03 -16.78
N PHE A 5 -31.76 -5.47 -15.76
CA PHE A 5 -32.26 -4.34 -14.99
C PHE A 5 -32.42 -3.07 -15.85
N TYR A 6 -31.41 -2.72 -16.66
CA TYR A 6 -31.50 -1.57 -17.57
C TYR A 6 -32.56 -1.79 -18.67
N ALA A 7 -32.70 -3.01 -19.19
CA ALA A 7 -33.71 -3.35 -20.18
C ALA A 7 -35.14 -3.21 -19.60
N ALA A 8 -35.38 -3.69 -18.37
CA ALA A 8 -36.66 -3.54 -17.69
C ALA A 8 -36.99 -2.07 -17.38
N LEU A 9 -36.03 -1.30 -16.89
CA LEU A 9 -36.21 0.12 -16.57
C LEU A 9 -36.49 0.96 -17.84
N SER A 10 -35.88 0.61 -18.97
CA SER A 10 -36.16 1.22 -20.26
C SER A 10 -37.54 0.81 -20.81
N ALA A 11 -37.95 -0.45 -20.65
CA ALA A 11 -39.26 -0.93 -21.10
C ALA A 11 -40.42 -0.27 -20.33
N GLN A 12 -40.17 0.18 -19.09
CA GLN A 12 -41.14 0.91 -18.27
C GLN A 12 -41.25 2.42 -18.63
N GLY A 13 -40.60 2.87 -19.70
CA GLY A 13 -40.63 4.27 -20.15
C GLY A 13 -39.61 5.20 -19.48
N ASN A 14 -38.71 4.68 -18.66
CA ASN A 14 -37.75 5.48 -17.90
C ASN A 14 -36.41 5.69 -18.64
N SER A 15 -36.38 5.54 -19.96
CA SER A 15 -35.18 5.69 -20.80
C SER A 15 -34.54 7.07 -20.67
N THR A 16 -35.34 8.12 -20.44
CA THR A 16 -34.86 9.49 -20.22
C THR A 16 -34.08 9.62 -18.91
N ALA A 17 -34.52 8.97 -17.82
CA ALA A 17 -33.78 8.98 -16.57
C ALA A 17 -32.47 8.19 -16.65
N ILE A 18 -32.45 7.10 -17.43
CA ILE A 18 -31.21 6.33 -17.70
C ILE A 18 -30.21 7.20 -18.47
N LEU A 19 -30.66 7.91 -19.52
CA LEU A 19 -29.83 8.84 -20.28
C LEU A 19 -29.34 10.02 -19.43
N ALA A 20 -30.20 10.58 -18.57
CA ALA A 20 -29.83 11.64 -17.65
C ALA A 20 -28.78 11.18 -16.62
N GLY A 21 -28.91 9.95 -16.10
CA GLY A 21 -27.93 9.34 -15.22
C GLY A 21 -26.58 9.08 -15.91
N ALA A 22 -26.60 8.63 -17.16
CA ALA A 22 -25.38 8.47 -17.95
C ALA A 22 -24.71 9.82 -18.24
N ALA A 23 -25.49 10.83 -18.60
CA ALA A 23 -25.00 12.19 -18.85
C ALA A 23 -24.41 12.83 -17.59
N SER A 24 -25.06 12.66 -16.42
CA SER A 24 -24.54 13.18 -15.15
C SER A 24 -23.26 12.48 -14.71
N ALA A 25 -23.15 11.17 -14.92
CA ALA A 25 -21.93 10.41 -14.66
C ALA A 25 -20.78 10.88 -15.57
N LEU A 26 -21.03 11.08 -16.87
CA LEU A 26 -20.06 11.64 -17.81
C LEU A 26 -19.62 13.05 -17.42
N ALA A 27 -20.55 13.90 -17.01
CA ALA A 27 -20.25 15.25 -16.55
C ALA A 27 -19.39 15.24 -15.27
N ALA A 28 -19.74 14.40 -14.29
CA ALA A 28 -18.96 14.23 -13.08
C ALA A 28 -17.53 13.73 -13.39
N LEU A 29 -17.41 12.74 -14.28
CA LEU A 29 -16.11 12.21 -14.71
C LEU A 29 -15.26 13.28 -15.39
N ALA A 30 -15.86 14.10 -16.26
CA ALA A 30 -15.19 15.20 -16.92
C ALA A 30 -14.72 16.27 -15.93
N VAL A 31 -15.53 16.60 -14.91
CA VAL A 31 -15.14 17.52 -13.83
C VAL A 31 -13.97 16.96 -13.02
N ILE A 32 -14.01 15.68 -12.64
CA ILE A 32 -12.92 15.01 -11.91
C ILE A 32 -11.65 15.00 -12.76
N ALA A 33 -11.74 14.59 -14.03
CA ALA A 33 -10.60 14.57 -14.95
C ALA A 33 -10.02 15.98 -15.13
N TRP A 34 -10.85 16.99 -15.35
CA TRP A 34 -10.42 18.38 -15.44
C TRP A 34 -9.74 18.86 -14.16
N ALA A 35 -10.30 18.53 -12.99
CA ALA A 35 -9.70 18.85 -11.71
C ALA A 35 -8.34 18.17 -11.57
N MET A 36 -8.23 16.87 -11.86
CA MET A 36 -6.95 16.15 -11.85
C MET A 36 -5.94 16.82 -12.78
N LEU A 37 -6.30 17.13 -14.03
CA LEU A 37 -5.39 17.80 -14.98
C LEU A 37 -5.00 19.21 -14.52
N ARG A 38 -5.93 19.97 -13.92
CA ARG A 38 -5.69 21.35 -13.47
C ARG A 38 -4.84 21.41 -12.21
N TYR A 39 -5.06 20.48 -11.28
CA TYR A 39 -4.33 20.34 -10.01
C TYR A 39 -3.06 19.47 -10.15
N SER A 40 -2.82 18.82 -11.29
CA SER A 40 -1.55 18.15 -11.64
C SER A 40 -0.41 19.15 -11.91
N ARG A 41 -0.58 20.43 -11.58
CA ARG A 41 0.49 21.42 -11.64
C ARG A 41 1.23 21.40 -10.33
N GLU A 42 2.43 20.82 -10.40
CA GLU A 42 3.37 20.56 -9.31
C GLU A 42 2.95 19.40 -8.41
N LEU A 43 2.86 18.19 -8.96
CA LEU A 43 3.14 17.01 -8.14
C LEU A 43 4.63 17.10 -7.78
N PRO A 44 5.00 17.39 -6.52
CA PRO A 44 6.39 17.32 -6.12
C PRO A 44 6.78 15.84 -6.13
N ILE A 45 7.18 15.34 -7.31
CA ILE A 45 7.52 13.93 -7.56
C ILE A 45 8.54 13.47 -6.51
N ALA A 46 9.47 14.35 -6.15
CA ALA A 46 10.41 14.13 -5.05
C ALA A 46 9.70 13.86 -3.70
N LYS A 47 8.71 14.66 -3.29
CA LYS A 47 7.99 14.43 -2.02
C LYS A 47 7.14 13.16 -2.08
N PHE A 48 6.44 12.92 -3.19
CA PHE A 48 5.69 11.67 -3.38
C PHE A 48 6.60 10.45 -3.26
N PHE A 49 7.76 10.49 -3.89
CA PHE A 49 8.73 9.40 -3.84
C PHE A 49 9.36 9.23 -2.46
N VAL A 50 9.56 10.31 -1.70
CA VAL A 50 10.00 10.22 -0.30
C VAL A 50 8.96 9.52 0.56
N TYR A 51 7.68 9.90 0.45
CA TYR A 51 6.62 9.23 1.20
C TYR A 51 6.46 7.76 0.80
N SER A 52 6.48 7.46 -0.51
CA SER A 52 6.38 6.08 -0.98
C SER A 52 7.60 5.24 -0.56
N SER A 53 8.80 5.80 -0.58
CA SER A 53 10.01 5.12 -0.11
C SER A 53 9.95 4.81 1.39
N TRP A 54 9.44 5.74 2.20
CA TRP A 54 9.21 5.50 3.62
C TRP A 54 8.16 4.42 3.87
N LEU A 55 7.05 4.45 3.13
CA LEU A 55 6.03 3.42 3.20
C LEU A 55 6.61 2.05 2.86
N MET A 56 7.36 1.95 1.75
CA MET A 56 8.04 0.73 1.33
C MET A 56 9.03 0.23 2.40
N ALA A 57 9.83 1.12 2.99
CA ALA A 57 10.76 0.78 4.04
C ALA A 57 10.05 0.17 5.27
N ILE A 58 8.95 0.77 5.71
CA ILE A 58 8.13 0.24 6.82
C ILE A 58 7.56 -1.13 6.45
N LEU A 59 6.97 -1.25 5.26
CA LEU A 59 6.39 -2.51 4.80
C LEU A 59 7.42 -3.62 4.71
N THR A 60 8.64 -3.35 4.26
CA THR A 60 9.72 -4.35 4.23
C THR A 60 10.00 -4.92 5.62
N VAL A 61 10.05 -4.10 6.67
CA VAL A 61 10.29 -4.57 8.05
C VAL A 61 9.10 -5.39 8.57
N VAL A 62 7.87 -4.96 8.27
CA VAL A 62 6.65 -5.70 8.65
C VAL A 62 6.59 -7.05 7.94
N LEU A 63 6.83 -7.08 6.64
CA LEU A 63 6.82 -8.29 5.82
C LEU A 63 7.92 -9.27 6.24
N ALA A 64 9.11 -8.78 6.62
CA ALA A 64 10.17 -9.64 7.14
C ALA A 64 9.72 -10.38 8.41
N GLY A 65 9.10 -9.68 9.36
CA GLY A 65 8.56 -10.27 10.58
C GLY A 65 7.44 -11.29 10.31
N LYS A 66 6.47 -10.93 9.46
CA LYS A 66 5.38 -11.82 9.03
C LYS A 66 5.87 -13.03 8.25
N GLY A 67 6.88 -12.86 7.40
CA GLY A 67 7.50 -13.95 6.64
C GLY A 67 8.16 -14.97 7.55
N VAL A 68 8.94 -14.52 8.54
CA VAL A 68 9.53 -15.43 9.54
C VAL A 68 8.45 -16.13 10.37
N GLY A 69 7.40 -15.40 10.78
CA GLY A 69 6.25 -15.99 11.48
C GLY A 69 5.58 -17.10 10.64
N ALA A 70 5.34 -16.86 9.35
CA ALA A 70 4.77 -17.86 8.45
C ALA A 70 5.68 -19.10 8.28
N LEU A 71 7.01 -18.91 8.26
CA LEU A 71 7.97 -20.03 8.22
C LEU A 71 7.99 -20.82 9.54
N GLN A 72 7.72 -20.16 10.67
CA GLN A 72 7.55 -20.82 11.97
C GLN A 72 6.25 -21.62 12.02
N GLU A 73 5.15 -21.07 11.51
CA GLU A 73 3.86 -21.78 11.38
C GLU A 73 3.97 -22.99 10.44
N ALA A 74 4.75 -22.89 9.37
CA ALA A 74 5.03 -24.00 8.45
C ALA A 74 6.01 -25.05 9.03
N GLY A 75 6.57 -24.84 10.22
CA GLY A 75 7.54 -25.75 10.84
C GLY A 75 8.93 -25.75 10.20
N VAL A 76 9.21 -24.84 9.27
CA VAL A 76 10.50 -24.75 8.55
C VAL A 76 11.56 -24.05 9.41
N VAL A 77 11.15 -23.09 10.24
CA VAL A 77 12.04 -22.34 11.13
C VAL A 77 11.69 -22.65 12.58
N GLY A 78 12.70 -23.00 13.39
CA GLY A 78 12.52 -23.29 14.81
C GLY A 78 11.97 -22.09 15.59
N ILE A 79 11.20 -22.39 16.63
CA ILE A 79 10.58 -21.37 17.50
C ILE A 79 11.44 -21.23 18.76
N ALA A 80 12.22 -20.15 18.84
CA ALA A 80 12.94 -19.79 20.06
C ALA A 80 12.24 -18.60 20.73
N SER A 81 11.30 -18.90 21.62
CA SER A 81 10.44 -17.89 22.24
C SER A 81 11.19 -17.00 23.23
N LEU A 82 10.98 -15.69 23.14
CA LEU A 82 11.40 -14.70 24.14
C LEU A 82 10.20 -14.25 24.97
N PRO A 83 10.10 -14.65 26.26
CA PRO A 83 8.97 -14.29 27.12
C PRO A 83 8.81 -12.79 27.37
N SER A 84 9.88 -12.02 27.20
CA SER A 84 9.97 -10.60 27.56
C SER A 84 9.41 -9.66 26.49
N VAL A 85 8.97 -10.17 25.34
CA VAL A 85 8.61 -9.35 24.17
C VAL A 85 7.10 -9.45 23.89
N PRO A 86 6.38 -8.31 23.79
CA PRO A 86 4.95 -8.32 23.48
C PRO A 86 4.70 -8.76 22.04
N ARG A 87 3.65 -9.55 21.79
CA ARG A 87 3.26 -9.99 20.45
C ARG A 87 2.42 -8.92 19.75
N LEU A 88 2.86 -8.44 18.58
CA LEU A 88 2.16 -7.44 17.78
C LEU A 88 2.08 -7.89 16.32
N GLU A 89 0.99 -8.58 15.97
CA GLU A 89 0.77 -9.14 14.62
C GLU A 89 0.70 -8.05 13.53
N LEU A 90 0.16 -6.87 13.86
CA LEU A 90 0.05 -5.73 12.93
C LEU A 90 1.40 -5.31 12.34
N VAL A 91 2.47 -5.38 13.15
CA VAL A 91 3.83 -5.00 12.75
C VAL A 91 4.67 -6.23 12.39
N GLY A 92 4.08 -7.43 12.43
CA GLY A 92 4.79 -8.69 12.21
C GLY A 92 5.77 -9.06 13.33
N LEU A 93 5.59 -8.50 14.52
CA LEU A 93 6.47 -8.72 15.66
C LEU A 93 5.97 -9.95 16.44
N PHE A 94 6.64 -11.07 16.18
CA PHE A 94 6.45 -12.32 16.91
C PHE A 94 7.50 -12.41 18.03
N PRO A 95 7.17 -12.95 19.21
CA PRO A 95 8.09 -13.05 20.35
C PRO A 95 9.12 -14.17 20.15
N THR A 96 9.85 -14.16 19.03
CA THR A 96 10.87 -15.17 18.69
C THR A 96 12.19 -14.52 18.29
N VAL A 97 13.31 -15.16 18.60
CA VAL A 97 14.65 -14.63 18.24
C VAL A 97 14.77 -14.38 16.74
N GLN A 98 14.23 -15.30 15.94
CA GLN A 98 14.37 -15.31 14.49
C GLN A 98 13.62 -14.14 13.84
N SER A 99 12.40 -13.84 14.30
CA SER A 99 11.63 -12.71 13.76
C SER A 99 12.30 -11.37 14.10
N ILE A 100 12.77 -11.22 15.34
CA ILE A 100 13.45 -10.01 15.81
C ILE A 100 14.76 -9.83 15.04
N ALA A 101 15.55 -10.90 14.87
CA ALA A 101 16.79 -10.85 14.10
C ALA A 101 16.54 -10.47 12.63
N ALA A 102 15.51 -11.03 12.00
CA ALA A 102 15.15 -10.69 10.62
C ALA A 102 14.70 -9.22 10.47
N GLN A 103 13.93 -8.71 11.43
CA GLN A 103 13.52 -7.31 11.43
C GLN A 103 14.71 -6.38 11.67
N LEU A 104 15.61 -6.71 12.61
CA LEU A 104 16.84 -5.94 12.85
C LEU A 104 17.76 -5.92 11.62
N LEU A 105 17.89 -7.05 10.92
CA LEU A 105 18.66 -7.14 9.69
C LEU A 105 18.03 -6.27 8.59
N ALA A 106 16.71 -6.33 8.40
CA ALA A 106 16.00 -5.48 7.44
C ALA A 106 16.20 -3.98 7.75
N ILE A 107 16.09 -3.58 9.02
CA ILE A 107 16.36 -2.21 9.46
C ILE A 107 17.81 -1.81 9.16
N LEU A 108 18.77 -2.69 9.47
CA LEU A 108 20.19 -2.43 9.21
C LEU A 108 20.46 -2.19 7.71
N VAL A 109 19.91 -3.04 6.84
CA VAL A 109 20.04 -2.89 5.38
C VAL A 109 19.44 -1.56 4.91
N LEU A 110 18.27 -1.19 5.43
CA LEU A 110 17.64 0.10 5.11
C LEU A 110 18.49 1.27 5.58
N VAL A 111 19.00 1.26 6.81
CA VAL A 111 19.84 2.33 7.35
C VAL A 111 21.12 2.50 6.53
N VAL A 112 21.80 1.40 6.21
CA VAL A 112 23.02 1.42 5.37
C VAL A 112 22.69 1.91 3.95
N GLY A 113 21.62 1.39 3.34
CA GLY A 113 21.20 1.77 1.99
C GLY A 113 20.82 3.24 1.87
N PHE A 114 20.01 3.76 2.80
CA PHE A 114 19.65 5.17 2.84
C PHE A 114 20.86 6.06 3.19
N GLY A 115 21.74 5.61 4.08
CA GLY A 115 22.98 6.32 4.43
C GLY A 115 23.89 6.50 3.21
N TRP A 116 24.17 5.41 2.48
CA TRP A 116 24.97 5.47 1.25
C TRP A 116 24.33 6.33 0.16
N ASN A 117 23.01 6.29 0.00
CA ASN A 117 22.31 7.13 -0.96
C ASN A 117 22.48 8.62 -0.63
N ARG A 118 22.41 8.98 0.67
CA ARG A 118 22.59 10.36 1.14
C ARG A 118 24.01 10.88 0.93
N HIS A 119 25.02 10.01 1.09
CA HIS A 119 26.43 10.34 0.85
C HIS A 119 26.79 10.52 -0.64
N LYS A 120 26.11 9.81 -1.55
CA LYS A 120 26.31 10.02 -3.00
C LYS A 120 25.67 11.31 -3.49
N ALA A 121 24.51 11.68 -2.96
CA ALA A 121 23.81 12.91 -3.33
C ALA A 121 24.54 14.20 -2.91
N THR A 122 25.47 14.12 -1.96
CA THR A 122 26.29 15.26 -1.50
C THR A 122 27.63 15.41 -2.25
N LYS A 123 27.95 14.47 -3.15
CA LYS A 123 29.20 14.46 -3.93
C LYS A 123 29.02 14.80 -5.42
N ILE A 124 27.82 15.16 -5.85
CA ILE A 124 27.49 15.69 -7.19
C ILE A 124 27.23 17.18 -7.03
#